data_AF-A0A239XA04-F1
#
_entry.id   AF-A0A239XA04-F1
#
_cell.length_a   1.000
_cell.length_b   1.000
_cell.length_c   1.000
_cell.angle_alpha   90.00
_cell.angle_beta   90.00
_cell.angle_gamma   90.00
#
_symmetry.space_group_name_H-M   'P 1'
#
loop_
_entity.id
_entity.type
_entity.pdbx_description
1 polymer ?
#
loop_
_entity_poly.entity_id
_entity_poly.type
_entity_poly.pdbx_seq_one_letter_code
_entity_poly.pdbx_strand_id
1 'polypeptide(L)'
;MYPLIIPRKILLPLAIICFVMMVTGGFFKISHQDFFGISSNIILGIGTGVLLFVWFIVVADALRNRVKNPFMWIIAFLFFGNVASILYLFYRDQIIIKKEKNNF
;
A
#
# COMPACT_ATOMS: atom_id res chain seq x y z
N MET A 1 -19.89 -8.51 -3.44
CA MET A 1 -18.53 -8.05 -3.11
C MET A 1 -18.29 -6.85 -3.99
N TYR A 2 -18.09 -5.66 -3.42
CA TYR A 2 -18.00 -4.46 -4.24
C TYR A 2 -16.67 -4.49 -5.03
N PRO A 3 -16.68 -4.09 -6.33
CA PRO A 3 -15.44 -3.93 -7.08
C PRO A 3 -14.53 -2.93 -6.35
N LEU A 4 -13.21 -3.11 -6.46
CA LEU A 4 -12.29 -2.13 -5.88
C LEU A 4 -12.63 -0.75 -6.45
N ILE A 5 -12.54 0.27 -5.59
CA ILE A 5 -12.69 1.67 -6.04
C ILE A 5 -11.63 1.99 -7.11
N ILE A 6 -10.43 1.38 -7.00
CA ILE A 6 -9.36 1.47 -8.00
C ILE A 6 -8.85 0.04 -8.33
N PRO A 7 -8.72 -0.33 -9.61
CA PRO A 7 -8.29 -1.67 -10.00
C PRO A 7 -6.89 -2.01 -9.48
N ARG A 8 -6.72 -3.24 -8.97
CA ARG A 8 -5.46 -3.80 -8.43
C ARG A 8 -4.27 -3.57 -9.35
N LYS A 9 -4.46 -3.69 -10.68
CA LYS A 9 -3.42 -3.51 -11.69
C LYS A 9 -2.72 -2.15 -11.61
N ILE A 10 -3.38 -1.13 -11.02
CA ILE A 10 -2.84 0.21 -10.86
C ILE A 10 -2.37 0.41 -9.41
N LEU A 11 -3.16 -0.04 -8.42
CA LEU A 11 -2.87 0.22 -7.01
C LEU A 11 -1.63 -0.54 -6.49
N LEU A 12 -1.42 -1.77 -6.95
CA LEU A 12 -0.32 -2.62 -6.51
C LEU A 12 1.06 -2.12 -7.00
N PRO A 13 1.27 -1.80 -8.29
CA PRO A 13 2.53 -1.19 -8.71
C PRO A 13 2.74 0.19 -8.08
N LEU A 14 1.67 0.96 -7.85
CA LEU A 14 1.78 2.25 -7.16
C LEU A 14 2.31 2.10 -5.73
N ALA A 15 1.78 1.12 -4.97
CA ALA A 15 2.25 0.82 -3.62
C ALA A 15 3.73 0.36 -3.62
N ILE A 16 4.14 -0.46 -4.59
CA ILE A 16 5.52 -0.91 -4.74
C ILE A 16 6.46 0.25 -5.08
N ILE A 17 6.09 1.09 -6.05
CA ILE A 17 6.89 2.27 -6.44
C ILE A 17 7.04 3.21 -5.25
N CYS A 18 5.95 3.45 -4.51
CA CYS A 18 5.97 4.25 -3.29
C CYS A 18 6.92 3.66 -2.24
N PHE A 19 6.88 2.35 -2.02
CA PHE A 19 7.80 1.67 -1.11
C PHE A 19 9.26 1.86 -1.53
N VAL A 20 9.58 1.67 -2.80
CA VAL A 20 10.93 1.88 -3.34
C VAL A 20 11.37 3.33 -3.16
N MET A 21 10.51 4.31 -3.47
CA MET A 21 10.81 5.74 -3.29
C MET A 21 11.06 6.11 -1.82
N MET A 22 10.33 5.51 -0.88
CA MET A 22 10.55 5.76 0.54
C MET A 22 11.86 5.15 1.04
N VAL A 23 12.18 3.93 0.60
CA VAL A 23 13.44 3.26 0.97
C VAL A 23 14.64 4.03 0.42
N THR A 24 14.61 4.41 -0.86
CA THR A 24 15.69 5.17 -1.49
C THR A 24 15.78 6.59 -0.92
N GLY A 25 14.67 7.30 -0.75
CA GLY A 25 14.63 8.62 -0.14
C GLY A 25 15.13 8.62 1.31
N GLY A 26 14.79 7.59 2.08
CA GLY A 26 15.28 7.40 3.45
C GLY A 26 16.78 7.13 3.49
N PHE A 27 17.27 6.27 2.60
CA PHE A 27 18.71 5.99 2.46
C PHE A 27 19.51 7.26 2.11
N PHE A 28 19.02 8.08 1.18
CA PHE A 28 19.65 9.36 0.84
C PHE A 28 19.66 10.35 2.00
N LYS A 29 18.57 10.41 2.78
CA LYS A 29 18.51 11.28 3.95
C LYS A 29 19.55 10.91 5.01
N ILE A 30 19.73 9.62 5.27
CA ILE A 30 20.71 9.10 6.24
C ILE A 30 22.14 9.30 5.73
N SER A 31 22.37 9.08 4.44
CA SER A 31 23.70 9.19 3.84
C SER A 31 24.15 10.63 3.59
N HIS A 32 23.28 11.62 3.87
CA HIS A 32 23.47 13.05 3.57
C HIS A 32 23.97 13.32 2.15
N GLN A 33 23.63 12.44 1.21
CA GLN A 33 23.99 12.60 -0.18
C GLN A 33 22.88 13.36 -0.89
N ASP A 34 23.23 14.50 -1.46
CA ASP A 34 22.34 15.24 -2.34
C ASP A 34 22.34 14.57 -3.70
N PHE A 35 21.21 13.95 -4.05
CA PHE A 35 21.03 13.33 -5.34
C PHE A 35 20.55 14.40 -6.34
N PHE A 36 21.41 14.80 -7.29
CA PHE A 36 21.05 15.74 -8.37
C PHE A 36 20.47 17.09 -7.89
N GLY A 37 20.87 17.59 -6.72
CA GLY A 37 20.36 18.86 -6.16
C GLY A 37 18.91 18.79 -5.67
N ILE A 38 18.31 17.60 -5.65
CA ILE A 38 16.99 17.35 -5.07
C ILE A 38 17.19 16.97 -3.61
N SER A 39 16.69 17.81 -2.70
CA SER A 39 16.71 17.50 -1.27
C SER A 39 15.97 16.19 -1.02
N SER A 40 16.61 15.27 -0.27
CA SER A 40 16.01 14.01 0.16
C SER A 40 14.64 14.19 0.83
N ASN A 41 14.37 15.36 1.43
CA ASN A 41 13.08 15.73 1.99
C ASN A 41 11.96 15.85 0.95
N ILE A 42 12.26 16.26 -0.30
CA ILE A 42 11.27 16.38 -1.38
C ILE A 42 10.83 14.98 -1.83
N ILE A 43 11.80 14.07 -2.07
CA ILE A 43 11.52 12.68 -2.45
C ILE A 43 10.71 11.99 -1.35
N LEU A 44 11.10 12.19 -0.08
CA LEU A 44 10.36 11.66 1.06
C LEU A 44 8.97 12.27 1.19
N GLY A 45 8.80 13.57 0.94
CA GLY A 45 7.51 14.26 0.99
C GLY A 45 6.53 13.77 -0.07
N ILE A 46 7.00 13.56 -1.29
CA ILE A 46 6.19 12.96 -2.37
C ILE A 46 5.86 11.51 -2.01
N GLY A 47 6.84 10.75 -1.51
CA GLY A 47 6.67 9.37 -1.06
C GLY A 47 5.61 9.22 0.04
N THR A 48 5.64 10.07 1.08
CA THR A 48 4.63 10.08 2.15
C THR A 48 3.25 10.51 1.66
N GLY A 49 3.17 11.48 0.74
CA GLY A 49 1.90 11.88 0.13
C GLY A 49 1.21 10.72 -0.61
N VAL A 50 1.97 10.04 -1.47
CA VAL A 50 1.48 8.85 -2.19
C VAL A 50 1.15 7.70 -1.23
N LEU A 51 1.97 7.50 -0.18
CA LEU A 51 1.70 6.50 0.85
C LEU A 51 0.34 6.75 1.52
N LEU A 52 0.08 7.97 1.97
CA LEU A 52 -1.18 8.34 2.62
C LEU A 52 -2.38 8.11 1.70
N PHE A 53 -2.23 8.40 0.41
CA PHE A 53 -3.27 8.16 -0.60
C PHE A 53 -3.58 6.66 -0.75
N VAL A 54 -2.55 5.82 -0.92
CA VAL A 54 -2.69 4.36 -0.98
C VAL A 54 -3.32 3.84 0.32
N TRP A 55 -2.87 4.36 1.46
CA TRP A 55 -3.36 3.97 2.78
C TRP A 55 -4.85 4.24 2.94
N PHE A 56 -5.31 5.44 2.55
CA PHE A 56 -6.73 5.80 2.57
C PHE A 56 -7.58 4.86 1.71
N ILE A 57 -7.14 4.56 0.50
CA ILE A 57 -7.86 3.67 -0.43
C ILE A 57 -7.97 2.26 0.15
N VAL A 58 -6.86 1.74 0.68
CA VAL A 58 -6.82 0.37 1.20
C VAL A 58 -7.63 0.24 2.49
N VAL A 59 -7.57 1.21 3.39
CA VAL A 59 -8.39 1.23 4.62
C VAL A 59 -9.88 1.35 4.28
N ALA A 60 -10.25 2.24 3.35
CA ALA A 60 -11.63 2.36 2.89
C ALA A 60 -12.14 1.06 2.26
N ASP A 61 -11.29 0.36 1.49
CA ASP A 61 -11.59 -0.95 0.92
C ASP A 61 -11.77 -2.03 1.99
N ALA A 62 -10.89 -2.08 3.00
CA ALA A 62 -10.94 -3.03 4.10
C ALA A 62 -12.17 -2.83 5.01
N LEU A 63 -12.63 -1.60 5.18
CA LEU A 63 -13.87 -1.28 5.91
C LEU A 63 -15.11 -1.67 5.09
N ARG A 64 -15.10 -1.40 3.77
CA ARG A 64 -16.27 -1.61 2.90
C ARG A 64 -16.47 -3.08 2.55
N ASN A 65 -15.39 -3.80 2.31
CA ASN A 65 -15.42 -5.22 2.02
C ASN A 65 -15.17 -5.93 3.36
N ARG A 66 -16.20 -6.45 4.03
CA ARG A 66 -16.09 -7.13 5.33
C ARG A 66 -15.13 -8.33 5.27
N VAL A 67 -13.83 -8.08 5.27
CA VAL A 67 -12.79 -9.10 5.35
C VAL A 67 -12.92 -9.73 6.73
N LYS A 68 -12.67 -11.03 6.86
CA LYS A 68 -12.96 -11.80 8.08
C LYS A 68 -12.52 -11.13 9.39
N ASN A 69 -11.41 -10.36 9.38
CA ASN A 69 -10.90 -9.61 10.54
C ASN A 69 -10.43 -8.19 10.13
N PRO A 70 -11.31 -7.17 10.08
CA PRO A 70 -10.91 -5.81 9.67
C PRO A 70 -9.97 -5.14 10.68
N PHE A 71 -10.14 -5.42 11.98
CA PHE A 71 -9.26 -4.90 13.05
C PHE A 71 -7.81 -5.35 12.92
N MET A 72 -7.57 -6.61 12.55
CA MET A 72 -6.21 -7.13 12.33
C MET A 72 -5.51 -6.37 11.20
N TRP A 73 -6.25 -6.08 10.13
CA TRP A 73 -5.72 -5.29 9.01
C TRP A 73 -5.44 -3.85 9.42
N ILE A 74 -6.34 -3.19 10.14
CA ILE A 74 -6.13 -1.82 10.65
C ILE A 74 -4.87 -1.74 11.53
N ILE A 75 -4.65 -2.73 12.41
CA ILE A 75 -3.44 -2.80 13.25
C ILE A 75 -2.20 -3.02 12.36
N ALA A 76 -2.25 -3.95 11.42
CA ALA A 76 -1.15 -4.16 10.48
C ALA A 76 -0.83 -2.89 9.68
N PHE A 77 -1.85 -2.13 9.28
CA PHE A 77 -1.71 -0.85 8.59
C PHE A 77 -1.03 0.23 9.45
N LEU A 78 -1.31 0.27 10.75
CA LEU A 78 -0.72 1.25 11.66
C LEU A 78 0.78 0.96 11.91
N PHE A 79 1.14 -0.32 12.06
CA PHE A 79 2.51 -0.72 12.39
C PHE A 79 3.41 -0.94 11.18
N PHE A 80 2.89 -1.54 10.11
CA PHE A 80 3.67 -1.93 8.92
C PHE A 80 3.39 -1.05 7.69
N GLY A 81 2.41 -0.15 7.75
CA GLY A 81 2.14 0.85 6.72
C GLY A 81 2.04 0.24 5.31
N ASN A 82 3.00 0.59 4.46
CA ASN A 82 3.03 0.18 3.05
C ASN A 82 3.15 -1.34 2.85
N VAL A 83 3.86 -2.04 3.74
CA VAL A 83 4.03 -3.50 3.66
C VAL A 83 2.69 -4.20 3.90
N ALA A 84 1.89 -3.71 4.85
CA ALA A 84 0.54 -4.20 5.10
C ALA A 84 -0.39 -3.96 3.91
N SER A 85 -0.26 -2.83 3.22
CA SER A 85 -1.02 -2.53 1.98
C SER A 85 -0.73 -3.53 0.86
N ILE A 86 0.54 -3.86 0.66
CA ILE A 86 0.94 -4.85 -0.34
C ILE A 86 0.39 -6.23 0.05
N LEU A 87 0.59 -6.66 1.30
CA LEU A 87 0.10 -7.95 1.80
C LEU A 87 -1.42 -8.06 1.74
N TYR A 88 -2.14 -7.00 2.05
CA TYR A 88 -3.61 -6.93 1.96
C TYR A 88 -4.08 -7.15 0.53
N LEU A 89 -3.47 -6.45 -0.43
CA LEU A 89 -3.81 -6.60 -1.85
C LEU A 89 -3.53 -8.02 -2.35
N PHE A 90 -2.47 -8.67 -1.87
CA PHE A 90 -2.19 -10.08 -2.17
C PHE A 90 -3.18 -11.06 -1.52
N TYR A 91 -3.51 -10.87 -0.24
CA TYR A 91 -4.41 -11.78 0.49
C TYR A 91 -5.85 -11.70 -0.03
N ARG A 92 -6.29 -10.50 -0.45
CA ARG A 92 -7.61 -10.28 -1.07
C ARG A 92 -7.77 -11.09 -2.36
N ASP A 93 -6.71 -11.22 -3.16
CA ASP A 93 -6.71 -12.02 -4.40
C ASP A 93 -6.95 -13.50 -4.09
N GLN A 94 -6.30 -14.04 -3.05
CA GLN A 94 -6.55 -15.43 -2.64
C GLN A 94 -7.99 -15.66 -2.19
N ILE A 95 -8.61 -14.68 -1.53
CA ILE A 95 -10.02 -14.79 -1.11
C ILE A 95 -10.95 -14.78 -2.33
N ILE A 96 -10.69 -13.95 -3.34
CA ILE A 96 -11.51 -13.89 -4.56
C ILE A 96 -11.35 -15.18 -5.37
N ILE A 97 -10.10 -15.63 -5.61
CA ILE A 97 -9.79 -16.85 -6.35
C ILE A 97 -10.40 -18.08 -5.65
N LYS A 98 -10.29 -18.16 -4.32
CA LYS A 98 -10.85 -19.28 -3.55
C LYS A 98 -12.38 -19.30 -3.57
N LYS A 99 -13.02 -18.14 -3.74
CA LYS A 99 -14.49 -18.03 -3.84
C LYS A 99 -14.99 -18.37 -5.24
N GLU A 100 -14.25 -18.01 -6.29
CA GLU A 100 -14.50 -18.50 -7.66
C GLU A 100 -14.41 -20.03 -7.71
N LYS A 101 -13.39 -20.61 -7.08
CA LYS A 101 -13.17 -22.06 -7.07
C LYS A 101 -14.20 -22.88 -6.28
N ASN A 102 -14.93 -22.25 -5.34
CA ASN A 102 -15.98 -22.89 -4.53
C ASN A 102 -17.39 -22.68 -5.11
N ASN A 103 -17.53 -21.91 -6.20
CA ASN A 103 -18.80 -21.71 -6.90
C ASN A 103 -18.89 -22.55 -8.19
N PHE A 104 -17.98 -23.51 -8.37
CA PHE A 104 -18.05 -24.57 -9.38
C PHE A 104 -18.22 -25.91 -8.69
#